data_AF-A0A8S1UII1-F1
#
_entry.id   AF-A0A8S1UII1-F1
#
_cell.length_a   1.000
_cell.length_b   1.000
_cell.length_c   1.000
_cell.angle_alpha   90.00
_cell.angle_beta   90.00
_cell.angle_gamma   90.00
#
_symmetry.space_group_name_H-M   'P 1'
#
loop_
_entity.id
_entity.type
_entity.pdbx_description
1 polymer ?
#
loop_
_entity_poly.entity_id
_entity_poly.type
_entity_poly.pdbx_seq_one_letter_code
_entity_poly.pdbx_strand_id
1 'polypeptide(L)'
;MKIFFALIAIVSAFNYDPSIANELTALSFAAYCHPEDILSWNVGTISQQYPHLSKIQIFENIELETRGYIAYNSHNQAIIVVFRGASNIKNFIADIDAKKIEFNTICKCQVHEGFFAAYTSLKIHLDVLLGEYRIKYPYAKYYVTGHSLGGAMATLFASELAMIGVKVTLVTVGSLRVGDSDFYDWFSTLKVTHSRLTNKKDIAPHLPPVRYEFEHVNTEIWYKDGVNYVICQDIKGEDQKCSASVYNPNLNDHLTYLGWSSNSCKTELTE
;
A
#
# COMPACT_ATOMS: atom_id res chain seq x y z
N MET A 1 -29.71 -2.72 -44.34
CA MET A 1 -30.01 -2.64 -42.90
C MET A 1 -28.73 -2.95 -42.15
N LYS A 2 -28.01 -1.94 -41.62
CA LYS A 2 -26.73 -2.13 -40.91
C LYS A 2 -27.03 -2.59 -39.48
N ILE A 3 -26.63 -3.82 -39.15
CA ILE A 3 -26.74 -4.36 -37.79
C ILE A 3 -25.56 -3.81 -36.99
N PHE A 4 -25.83 -2.94 -36.01
CA PHE A 4 -24.86 -2.51 -35.02
C PHE A 4 -24.75 -3.58 -33.94
N PHE A 5 -23.61 -4.25 -33.85
CA PHE A 5 -23.26 -5.04 -32.67
C PHE A 5 -22.75 -4.08 -31.59
N ALA A 6 -23.58 -3.82 -30.59
CA ALA A 6 -23.13 -3.20 -29.35
C ALA A 6 -22.35 -4.25 -28.54
N LEU A 7 -21.02 -4.17 -28.58
CA LEU A 7 -20.17 -4.87 -27.62
C LEU A 7 -20.38 -4.23 -26.24
N ILE A 8 -21.23 -4.84 -25.42
CA ILE A 8 -21.31 -4.51 -24.00
C ILE A 8 -20.03 -5.04 -23.36
N ALA A 9 -19.05 -4.15 -23.16
CA ALA A 9 -17.91 -4.45 -22.31
C ALA A 9 -18.45 -4.66 -20.89
N ILE A 10 -18.46 -5.91 -20.44
CA ILE A 10 -18.71 -6.24 -19.03
C ILE A 10 -17.47 -5.73 -18.28
N VAL A 11 -17.53 -4.50 -17.78
CA VAL A 11 -16.58 -4.02 -16.79
C VAL A 11 -16.79 -4.93 -15.58
N SER A 12 -15.83 -5.82 -15.30
CA SER A 12 -15.84 -6.58 -14.06
C SER A 12 -15.84 -5.58 -12.92
N ALA A 13 -16.93 -5.51 -12.16
CA ALA A 13 -17.00 -4.67 -10.97
C ALA A 13 -15.81 -4.99 -10.06
N PHE A 14 -15.13 -3.96 -9.56
CA PHE A 14 -14.12 -4.12 -8.52
C PHE A 14 -14.71 -4.97 -7.39
N ASN A 15 -14.02 -6.07 -7.06
CA ASN A 15 -14.45 -6.97 -5.99
C ASN A 15 -13.44 -6.90 -4.87
N TYR A 16 -13.86 -6.31 -3.76
CA TYR A 16 -13.04 -6.23 -2.55
C TYR A 16 -12.92 -7.61 -1.91
N ASP A 17 -11.70 -8.03 -1.59
CA ASP A 17 -11.41 -9.29 -0.90
C ASP A 17 -10.92 -8.99 0.54
N PRO A 18 -11.79 -9.14 1.56
CA PRO A 18 -11.42 -8.88 2.95
C PRO A 18 -10.32 -9.81 3.47
N SER A 19 -10.19 -11.03 2.93
CA SER A 19 -9.17 -11.99 3.37
C SER A 19 -7.79 -11.53 2.93
N ILE A 20 -7.64 -11.18 1.65
CA ILE A 20 -6.39 -10.62 1.11
C ILE A 20 -6.08 -9.27 1.76
N ALA A 21 -7.09 -8.44 1.99
CA ALA A 21 -6.90 -7.16 2.68
C ALA A 21 -6.40 -7.33 4.11
N ASN A 22 -6.95 -8.28 4.87
CA ASN A 22 -6.50 -8.57 6.23
C ASN A 22 -5.07 -9.15 6.26
N GLU A 23 -4.75 -10.07 5.35
CA GLU A 23 -3.41 -10.61 5.20
C GLU A 23 -2.39 -9.50 4.89
N LEU A 24 -2.63 -8.70 3.85
CA LEU A 24 -1.73 -7.63 3.46
C LEU A 24 -1.64 -6.51 4.49
N THR A 25 -2.66 -6.34 5.34
CA THR A 25 -2.61 -5.45 6.51
C THR A 25 -1.66 -6.00 7.57
N ALA A 26 -1.81 -7.26 7.97
CA ALA A 26 -0.91 -7.90 8.93
C ALA A 26 0.55 -7.86 8.46
N LEU A 27 0.79 -8.21 7.19
CA LEU A 27 2.11 -8.20 6.57
C LEU A 27 2.71 -6.78 6.53
N SER A 28 1.90 -5.74 6.35
CA SER A 28 2.37 -4.35 6.42
C SER A 28 2.87 -3.97 7.82
N PHE A 29 2.24 -4.48 8.88
CA PHE A 29 2.73 -4.28 10.25
C PHE A 29 3.97 -5.12 10.58
N ALA A 30 4.13 -6.30 9.96
CA ALA A 30 5.35 -7.09 10.10
C ALA A 30 6.61 -6.33 9.65
N ALA A 31 6.47 -5.36 8.73
CA ALA A 31 7.59 -4.53 8.29
C ALA A 31 8.20 -3.66 9.41
N TYR A 32 7.49 -3.47 10.52
CA TYR A 32 7.97 -2.76 11.70
C TYR A 32 8.72 -3.64 12.70
N CYS A 33 8.70 -4.97 12.53
CA CYS A 33 9.39 -5.90 13.42
C CYS A 33 10.91 -5.81 13.24
N HIS A 34 11.64 -6.44 14.15
CA HIS A 34 13.10 -6.49 14.06
C HIS A 34 13.53 -7.21 12.77
N PRO A 35 14.60 -6.77 12.07
CA PRO A 35 15.07 -7.41 10.84
C PRO A 35 15.30 -8.93 10.98
N GLU A 36 15.86 -9.35 12.10
CA GLU A 36 16.14 -10.77 12.36
C GLU A 36 14.85 -11.60 12.45
N ASP A 37 13.79 -11.03 13.05
CA ASP A 37 12.48 -11.67 13.13
C ASP A 37 11.81 -11.74 11.76
N ILE A 38 11.94 -10.70 10.93
CA ILE A 38 11.42 -10.71 9.56
C ILE A 38 12.13 -11.78 8.73
N LEU A 39 13.45 -11.84 8.76
CA LEU A 39 14.25 -12.80 7.98
C LEU A 39 14.00 -14.26 8.39
N SER A 40 13.79 -14.50 9.67
CA SER A 40 13.44 -15.84 10.22
C SER A 40 11.94 -16.15 10.18
N TRP A 41 11.12 -15.19 9.75
CA TRP A 41 9.65 -15.23 9.82
C TRP A 41 9.10 -15.55 11.22
N ASN A 42 9.69 -14.96 12.25
CA ASN A 42 9.29 -15.05 13.65
C ASN A 42 8.67 -13.75 14.17
N VAL A 43 7.72 -13.18 13.42
CA VAL A 43 7.11 -11.86 13.68
C VAL A 43 5.86 -11.94 14.57
N GLY A 44 5.92 -12.75 15.63
CA GLY A 44 4.83 -12.88 16.62
C GLY A 44 3.55 -13.50 16.05
N THR A 45 2.39 -12.93 16.40
CA THR A 45 1.08 -13.46 15.98
C THR A 45 0.88 -13.40 14.46
N ILE A 46 1.58 -12.50 13.77
CA ILE A 46 1.49 -12.37 12.31
C ILE A 46 2.02 -13.63 11.62
N SER A 47 3.20 -14.14 11.99
CA SER A 47 3.75 -15.34 11.36
C SER A 47 3.03 -16.62 11.80
N GLN A 48 2.42 -16.64 12.99
CA GLN A 48 1.53 -17.72 13.41
C GLN A 48 0.28 -17.80 12.54
N GLN A 49 -0.33 -16.66 12.20
CA GLN A 49 -1.51 -16.62 11.36
C GLN A 49 -1.18 -16.80 9.86
N TYR A 50 -0.02 -16.33 9.41
CA TYR A 50 0.41 -16.40 8.01
C TYR A 50 1.76 -17.15 7.87
N PRO A 51 1.79 -18.47 8.13
CA PRO A 51 3.05 -19.24 8.19
C PRO A 51 3.67 -19.55 6.82
N HIS A 52 2.99 -19.23 5.71
CA HIS A 52 3.35 -19.69 4.37
C HIS A 52 4.33 -18.79 3.59
N LEU A 53 4.88 -17.76 4.25
CA LEU A 53 5.93 -16.92 3.69
C LEU A 53 7.28 -17.62 3.77
N SER A 54 8.03 -17.53 2.68
CA SER A 54 9.33 -18.17 2.53
C SER A 54 10.22 -17.32 1.65
N LYS A 55 11.54 -17.58 1.71
CA LYS A 55 12.55 -16.79 0.98
C LYS A 55 12.30 -15.32 1.27
N ILE A 56 12.47 -14.91 2.51
CA ILE A 56 12.24 -13.52 2.91
C ILE A 56 13.57 -12.79 2.78
N GLN A 57 13.57 -11.65 2.09
CA GLN A 57 14.73 -10.80 1.94
C GLN A 57 14.33 -9.36 2.26
N ILE A 58 15.22 -8.63 2.95
CA ILE A 58 15.00 -7.23 3.32
C ILE A 58 15.71 -6.35 2.30
N PHE A 59 15.04 -5.28 1.87
CA PHE A 59 15.65 -4.18 1.14
C PHE A 59 15.55 -2.91 1.99
N GLU A 60 16.67 -2.21 2.18
CA GLU A 60 16.71 -1.04 3.05
C GLU A 60 17.74 0.00 2.59
N ASN A 61 17.50 1.24 3.00
CA ASN A 61 18.48 2.32 2.98
C ASN A 61 18.62 2.82 4.42
N ILE A 62 19.79 2.56 5.01
CA ILE A 62 20.06 2.87 6.43
C ILE A 62 20.09 4.38 6.66
N GLU A 63 20.65 5.14 5.72
CA GLU A 63 20.81 6.60 5.85
C GLU A 63 19.45 7.32 5.87
N LEU A 64 18.49 6.85 5.07
CA LEU A 64 17.15 7.42 4.98
C LEU A 64 16.13 6.70 5.88
N GLU A 65 16.57 5.72 6.67
CA GLU A 65 15.71 4.87 7.50
C GLU A 65 14.51 4.27 6.73
N THR A 66 14.67 3.99 5.45
CA THR A 66 13.64 3.35 4.63
C THR A 66 13.89 1.85 4.55
N ARG A 67 12.83 1.07 4.60
CA ARG A 67 12.91 -0.40 4.58
C ARG A 67 11.66 -1.00 3.97
N GLY A 68 11.84 -2.16 3.36
CA GLY A 68 10.78 -3.11 3.09
C GLY A 68 11.32 -4.53 3.09
N TYR A 69 10.44 -5.48 2.79
CA TYR A 69 10.84 -6.86 2.55
C TYR A 69 10.07 -7.45 1.38
N ILE A 70 10.66 -8.47 0.77
CA ILE A 70 10.07 -9.26 -0.30
C ILE A 70 10.04 -10.72 0.14
N ALA A 71 8.94 -11.40 -0.13
CA ALA A 71 8.73 -12.79 0.25
C ALA A 71 7.94 -13.53 -0.82
N TYR A 72 8.11 -14.86 -0.87
CA TYR A 72 7.23 -15.72 -1.63
C TYR A 72 6.21 -16.37 -0.69
N ASN A 73 4.93 -16.15 -0.98
CA ASN A 73 3.83 -16.80 -0.30
C ASN A 73 3.36 -18.00 -1.12
N SER A 74 3.59 -19.20 -0.57
CA SER A 74 3.26 -20.47 -1.22
C SER A 74 1.76 -20.78 -1.25
N HIS A 75 0.97 -20.24 -0.33
CA HIS A 75 -0.48 -20.43 -0.28
C HIS A 75 -1.19 -19.70 -1.43
N ASN A 76 -0.80 -18.43 -1.65
CA ASN A 76 -1.40 -17.59 -2.69
C ASN A 76 -0.68 -17.67 -4.04
N GLN A 77 0.48 -18.35 -4.07
CA GLN A 77 1.44 -18.34 -5.18
C GLN A 77 1.77 -16.91 -5.60
N ALA A 78 2.19 -16.09 -4.63
CA ALA A 78 2.40 -14.66 -4.81
C ALA A 78 3.79 -14.23 -4.35
N ILE A 79 4.42 -13.36 -5.14
CA ILE A 79 5.52 -12.51 -4.69
C ILE A 79 4.87 -11.35 -3.95
N ILE A 80 5.18 -11.22 -2.66
CA ILE A 80 4.70 -10.15 -1.80
C ILE A 80 5.83 -9.14 -1.61
N VAL A 81 5.58 -7.88 -1.93
CA VAL A 81 6.49 -6.76 -1.66
C VAL A 81 5.84 -5.85 -0.64
N VAL A 82 6.53 -5.62 0.47
CA VAL A 82 6.02 -4.85 1.60
C VAL A 82 6.93 -3.69 1.89
N PHE A 83 6.36 -2.49 2.00
CA PHE A 83 7.08 -1.28 2.40
C PHE A 83 6.72 -0.89 3.84
N ARG A 84 7.73 -0.61 4.66
CA ARG A 84 7.55 -0.08 6.01
C ARG A 84 7.20 1.42 5.94
N GLY A 85 6.32 1.89 6.82
CA GLY A 85 6.15 3.32 7.05
C GLY A 85 7.26 3.93 7.90
N ALA A 86 7.04 5.17 8.36
CA ALA A 86 7.99 5.89 9.21
C ALA A 86 8.17 5.18 10.57
N SER A 87 9.42 5.10 11.06
CA SER A 87 9.77 4.59 12.39
C SER A 87 9.16 5.46 13.50
N ASN A 88 9.12 6.77 13.30
CA ASN A 88 8.45 7.74 14.15
C ASN A 88 7.32 8.44 13.41
N ILE A 89 6.14 7.81 13.42
CA ILE A 89 4.94 8.29 12.73
C ILE A 89 4.50 9.68 13.25
N LYS A 90 4.63 9.94 14.56
CA LYS A 90 4.20 11.21 15.15
C LYS A 90 5.00 12.38 14.56
N ASN A 91 6.32 12.25 14.49
CA ASN A 91 7.17 13.29 13.90
C ASN A 91 6.91 13.39 12.40
N PHE A 92 6.80 12.25 11.70
CA PHE A 92 6.50 12.24 10.27
C PHE A 92 5.22 13.01 9.93
N ILE A 93 4.13 12.81 10.69
CA ILE A 93 2.87 13.53 10.47
C ILE A 93 2.98 15.02 10.83
N ALA A 94 3.81 15.39 11.79
CA ALA A 94 4.03 16.79 12.17
C ALA A 94 4.85 17.57 11.13
N ASP A 95 5.82 16.90 10.49
CA ASP A 95 6.84 17.52 9.63
C ASP A 95 6.53 17.39 8.13
N ILE A 96 5.52 16.61 7.75
CA ILE A 96 5.16 16.40 6.35
C ILE A 96 4.85 17.74 5.64
N ASP A 97 5.50 17.96 4.50
CA ASP A 97 5.25 19.10 3.63
C ASP A 97 4.31 18.71 2.46
N ALA A 98 4.23 19.57 1.45
CA ALA A 98 3.39 19.34 0.28
C ALA A 98 4.17 19.56 -1.03
N LYS A 99 5.50 19.36 -0.98
CA LYS A 99 6.34 19.52 -2.17
C LYS A 99 6.09 18.39 -3.15
N LYS A 100 5.99 18.76 -4.42
CA LYS A 100 5.73 17.86 -5.54
C LYS A 100 6.93 17.83 -6.47
N ILE A 101 7.19 16.67 -7.05
CA ILE A 101 8.20 16.44 -8.09
C ILE A 101 7.58 15.63 -9.23
N GLU A 102 8.07 15.81 -10.44
CA GLU A 102 7.65 14.98 -11.59
C GLU A 102 7.99 13.50 -11.31
N PHE A 103 7.01 12.61 -11.48
CA PHE A 103 7.18 11.19 -11.21
C PHE A 103 7.95 10.48 -12.34
N ASN A 104 7.51 10.67 -13.59
CA ASN A 104 8.16 10.13 -14.77
C ASN A 104 7.74 10.89 -16.04
N THR A 105 8.50 10.69 -17.10
CA THR A 105 8.32 11.36 -18.40
C THR A 105 7.11 10.90 -19.19
N ILE A 106 6.46 9.80 -18.80
CA ILE A 106 5.31 9.20 -19.49
C ILE A 106 4.02 9.88 -19.05
N CYS A 107 3.75 9.92 -17.74
CA CYS A 107 2.56 10.57 -17.21
C CYS A 107 2.73 12.09 -17.16
N LYS A 108 3.97 12.60 -16.96
CA LYS A 108 4.26 14.00 -16.61
C LYS A 108 3.48 14.52 -15.39
N CYS A 109 3.02 13.60 -14.58
CA CYS A 109 2.28 13.81 -13.35
C CYS A 109 3.24 14.08 -12.20
N GLN A 110 2.73 14.72 -11.14
CA GLN A 110 3.54 15.02 -9.96
C GLN A 110 3.16 14.14 -8.76
N VAL A 111 4.18 13.74 -8.00
CA VAL A 111 4.07 12.98 -6.75
C VAL A 111 4.79 13.71 -5.63
N HIS A 112 4.46 13.36 -4.38
CA HIS A 112 5.14 13.94 -3.22
C HIS A 112 6.64 13.66 -3.25
N GLU A 113 7.46 14.72 -3.18
CA GLU A 113 8.93 14.65 -3.31
C GLU A 113 9.54 13.66 -2.30
N GLY A 114 9.21 13.81 -1.02
CA GLY A 114 9.72 12.92 0.02
C GLY A 114 9.31 11.44 -0.13
N PHE A 115 8.11 11.15 -0.66
CA PHE A 115 7.66 9.77 -0.84
C PHE A 115 8.40 9.13 -2.01
N PHE A 116 8.61 9.90 -3.08
CA PHE A 116 9.39 9.47 -4.22
C PHE A 116 10.87 9.28 -3.86
N ALA A 117 11.46 10.16 -3.06
CA ALA A 117 12.82 10.00 -2.55
C ALA A 117 12.95 8.74 -1.68
N ALA A 118 12.01 8.51 -0.76
CA ALA A 118 12.00 7.31 0.09
C ALA A 118 11.90 6.03 -0.76
N TYR A 119 10.99 6.00 -1.74
CA TYR A 119 10.83 4.87 -2.65
C TYR A 119 12.09 4.64 -3.51
N THR A 120 12.61 5.67 -4.16
CA THR A 120 13.77 5.57 -5.06
C THR A 120 15.04 5.15 -4.34
N SER A 121 15.19 5.50 -3.05
CA SER A 121 16.31 5.05 -2.22
C SER A 121 16.40 3.53 -2.07
N LEU A 122 15.29 2.82 -2.24
CA LEU A 122 15.18 1.36 -2.12
C LEU A 122 15.28 0.64 -3.47
N LYS A 123 15.13 1.38 -4.58
CA LYS A 123 14.88 0.84 -5.91
C LYS A 123 16.00 -0.08 -6.41
N ILE A 124 17.26 0.30 -6.23
CA ILE A 124 18.41 -0.50 -6.69
C ILE A 124 18.40 -1.89 -6.05
N HIS A 125 18.25 -1.96 -4.72
CA HIS A 125 18.21 -3.23 -4.01
C HIS A 125 16.96 -4.03 -4.37
N LEU A 126 15.79 -3.37 -4.39
CA LEU A 126 14.53 -4.01 -4.74
C LEU A 126 14.53 -4.58 -6.17
N ASP A 127 15.11 -3.89 -7.15
CA ASP A 127 15.17 -4.36 -8.54
C ASP A 127 16.02 -5.64 -8.68
N VAL A 128 17.13 -5.74 -7.94
CA VAL A 128 17.95 -6.97 -7.89
C VAL A 128 17.11 -8.13 -7.34
N LEU A 129 16.46 -7.93 -6.19
CA LEU A 129 15.63 -8.96 -5.58
C LEU A 129 14.47 -9.35 -6.52
N LEU A 130 13.77 -8.39 -7.13
CA LEU A 130 12.69 -8.69 -8.07
C LEU A 130 13.16 -9.55 -9.25
N GLY A 131 14.37 -9.32 -9.76
CA GLY A 131 14.98 -10.17 -10.78
C GLY A 131 15.08 -11.63 -10.34
N GLU A 132 15.58 -11.87 -9.12
CA GLU A 132 15.71 -13.22 -8.55
C GLU A 132 14.34 -13.91 -8.39
N TYR A 133 13.35 -13.22 -7.84
CA TYR A 133 12.02 -13.81 -7.61
C TYR A 133 11.29 -14.06 -8.92
N ARG A 134 11.45 -13.20 -9.92
CA ARG A 134 10.88 -13.41 -11.27
C ARG A 134 11.39 -14.67 -11.92
N ILE A 135 12.70 -14.91 -11.83
CA ILE A 135 13.33 -16.12 -12.38
C ILE A 135 12.83 -17.35 -11.65
N LYS A 136 12.73 -17.27 -10.31
CA LYS A 136 12.36 -18.41 -9.47
C LYS A 136 10.87 -18.73 -9.46
N TYR A 137 10.02 -17.72 -9.60
CA TYR A 137 8.56 -17.82 -9.50
C TYR A 137 7.87 -17.10 -10.69
N PRO A 138 8.10 -17.55 -11.94
CA PRO A 138 7.70 -16.82 -13.15
C PRO A 138 6.18 -16.69 -13.33
N TYR A 139 5.39 -17.51 -12.64
CA TYR A 139 3.93 -17.50 -12.69
C TYR A 139 3.28 -16.91 -11.43
N ALA A 140 4.07 -16.39 -10.49
CA ALA A 140 3.55 -15.84 -9.27
C ALA A 140 2.74 -14.55 -9.51
N LYS A 141 1.68 -14.38 -8.72
CA LYS A 141 0.97 -13.12 -8.61
C LYS A 141 1.88 -12.08 -7.94
N TYR A 142 1.56 -10.79 -8.13
CA TYR A 142 2.22 -9.70 -7.43
C TYR A 142 1.28 -9.05 -6.43
N TYR A 143 1.59 -9.19 -5.14
CA TYR A 143 0.90 -8.48 -4.08
C TYR A 143 1.84 -7.42 -3.53
N VAL A 144 1.34 -6.18 -3.44
CA VAL A 144 2.10 -5.05 -2.93
C VAL A 144 1.31 -4.41 -1.80
N THR A 145 1.98 -4.13 -0.68
CA THR A 145 1.33 -3.50 0.47
C THR A 145 2.28 -2.60 1.25
N GLY A 146 1.69 -1.74 2.07
CA GLY A 146 2.40 -0.90 3.00
C GLY A 146 1.45 -0.10 3.88
N HIS A 147 1.90 0.19 5.09
CA HIS A 147 1.19 1.02 6.06
C HIS A 147 1.78 2.43 6.07
N SER A 148 0.93 3.46 6.21
CA SER A 148 1.37 4.86 6.33
C SER A 148 2.19 5.31 5.11
N LEU A 149 3.38 5.90 5.32
CA LEU A 149 4.38 6.19 4.28
C LEU A 149 4.69 4.95 3.40
N GLY A 150 4.64 3.74 3.96
CA GLY A 150 4.81 2.50 3.22
C GLY A 150 3.71 2.30 2.17
N GLY A 151 2.49 2.74 2.44
CA GLY A 151 1.39 2.72 1.47
C GLY A 151 1.63 3.66 0.28
N ALA A 152 2.26 4.81 0.53
CA ALA A 152 2.66 5.73 -0.53
C ALA A 152 3.75 5.12 -1.42
N MET A 153 4.80 4.55 -0.82
CA MET A 153 5.86 3.84 -1.58
C MET A 153 5.31 2.63 -2.35
N ALA A 154 4.42 1.86 -1.73
CA ALA A 154 3.73 0.73 -2.36
C ALA A 154 2.93 1.15 -3.60
N THR A 155 2.28 2.30 -3.56
CA THR A 155 1.52 2.86 -4.69
C THR A 155 2.44 3.21 -5.86
N LEU A 156 3.55 3.92 -5.58
CA LEU A 156 4.54 4.26 -6.61
C LEU A 156 5.13 3.00 -7.26
N PHE A 157 5.54 2.04 -6.44
CA PHE A 157 6.10 0.78 -6.92
C PHE A 157 5.11 -0.05 -7.75
N ALA A 158 3.86 -0.19 -7.28
CA ALA A 158 2.82 -0.92 -8.01
C ALA A 158 2.52 -0.28 -9.37
N SER A 159 2.57 1.05 -9.45
CA SER A 159 2.37 1.77 -10.72
C SER A 159 3.47 1.46 -11.74
N GLU A 160 4.74 1.40 -11.32
CA GLU A 160 5.85 1.04 -12.22
C GLU A 160 5.76 -0.41 -12.70
N LEU A 161 5.40 -1.35 -11.81
CA LEU A 161 5.16 -2.74 -12.19
C LEU A 161 4.05 -2.85 -13.25
N ALA A 162 2.93 -2.15 -13.02
CA ALA A 162 1.80 -2.18 -13.95
C ALA A 162 2.12 -1.53 -15.29
N MET A 163 2.95 -0.48 -15.29
CA MET A 163 3.44 0.19 -16.50
C MET A 163 4.22 -0.77 -17.42
N ILE A 164 4.95 -1.73 -16.86
CA ILE A 164 5.65 -2.78 -17.64
C ILE A 164 4.80 -4.04 -17.89
N GLY A 165 3.48 -3.96 -17.65
CA GLY A 165 2.52 -5.01 -17.97
C GLY A 165 2.31 -6.08 -16.89
N VAL A 166 2.88 -5.91 -15.69
CA VAL A 166 2.65 -6.83 -14.56
C VAL A 166 1.28 -6.55 -13.95
N LYS A 167 0.45 -7.57 -13.77
CA LYS A 167 -0.80 -7.44 -13.01
C LYS A 167 -0.47 -7.42 -11.51
N VAL A 168 -0.91 -6.37 -10.82
CA VAL A 168 -0.60 -6.16 -9.40
C VAL A 168 -1.88 -6.07 -8.58
N THR A 169 -1.92 -6.74 -7.43
CA THR A 169 -2.88 -6.46 -6.36
C THR A 169 -2.20 -5.56 -5.34
N LEU A 170 -2.70 -4.33 -5.21
CA LEU A 170 -2.22 -3.33 -4.28
C LEU A 170 -3.22 -3.17 -3.13
N VAL A 171 -2.78 -3.40 -1.89
CA VAL A 171 -3.55 -3.02 -0.70
C VAL A 171 -2.71 -2.06 0.12
N THR A 172 -3.20 -0.85 0.33
CA THR A 172 -2.51 0.14 1.16
C THR A 172 -3.29 0.41 2.44
N VAL A 173 -2.60 0.57 3.56
CA VAL A 173 -3.22 0.73 4.88
C VAL A 173 -2.88 2.10 5.45
N GLY A 174 -3.88 2.93 5.74
CA GLY A 174 -3.64 4.29 6.27
C GLY A 174 -2.74 5.13 5.36
N SER A 175 -2.79 4.92 4.05
CA SER A 175 -1.91 5.60 3.09
C SER A 175 -2.23 7.07 2.97
N LEU A 176 -1.18 7.88 2.86
CA LEU A 176 -1.23 9.30 2.49
C LEU A 176 -1.57 9.47 1.00
N ARG A 177 -2.01 10.67 0.61
CA ARG A 177 -2.21 11.06 -0.80
C ARG A 177 -0.85 11.15 -1.49
N VAL A 178 -0.70 10.48 -2.63
CA VAL A 178 0.63 10.24 -3.22
C VAL A 178 0.99 11.27 -4.29
N GLY A 179 0.02 11.69 -5.09
CA GLY A 179 0.25 12.58 -6.22
C GLY A 179 -0.92 13.49 -6.52
N ASP A 180 -0.82 14.19 -7.65
CA ASP A 180 -1.83 15.11 -8.15
C ASP A 180 -2.93 14.41 -8.98
N SER A 181 -3.80 15.21 -9.57
CA SER A 181 -4.90 14.71 -10.40
C SER A 181 -4.40 14.03 -11.69
N ASP A 182 -3.27 14.48 -12.23
CA ASP A 182 -2.65 13.83 -13.40
C ASP A 182 -2.11 12.45 -13.01
N PHE A 183 -1.58 12.29 -11.80
CA PHE A 183 -1.19 10.98 -11.25
C PHE A 183 -2.41 10.08 -11.07
N TYR A 184 -3.53 10.62 -10.58
CA TYR A 184 -4.80 9.88 -10.50
C TYR A 184 -5.27 9.38 -11.87
N ASP A 185 -5.36 10.28 -12.84
CA ASP A 185 -5.88 10.00 -14.18
C ASP A 185 -4.96 8.96 -14.88
N TRP A 186 -3.64 9.10 -14.75
CA TRP A 186 -2.69 8.12 -15.28
C TRP A 186 -2.77 6.76 -14.58
N PHE A 187 -2.77 6.73 -13.24
CA PHE A 187 -2.81 5.49 -12.47
C PHE A 187 -4.08 4.68 -12.77
N SER A 188 -5.21 5.37 -12.98
CA SER A 188 -6.50 4.75 -13.34
C SER A 188 -6.47 4.00 -14.69
N THR A 189 -5.47 4.24 -15.53
CA THR A 189 -5.27 3.49 -16.79
C THR A 189 -4.49 2.17 -16.60
N LEU A 190 -3.84 2.01 -15.45
CA LEU A 190 -2.97 0.87 -15.16
C LEU A 190 -3.76 -0.36 -14.73
N LYS A 191 -3.20 -1.55 -14.98
CA LYS A 191 -3.80 -2.83 -14.58
C LYS A 191 -3.48 -3.18 -13.12
N VAL A 192 -3.91 -2.33 -12.20
CA VAL A 192 -3.75 -2.53 -10.76
C VAL A 192 -5.12 -2.82 -10.14
N THR A 193 -5.27 -3.99 -9.50
CA THR A 193 -6.39 -4.24 -8.59
C THR A 193 -6.05 -3.60 -7.26
N HIS A 194 -6.73 -2.53 -6.89
CA HIS A 194 -6.29 -1.69 -5.77
C HIS A 194 -7.34 -1.52 -4.67
N SER A 195 -6.92 -1.48 -3.41
CA SER A 195 -7.78 -1.14 -2.26
C SER A 195 -7.03 -0.28 -1.26
N ARG A 196 -7.60 0.88 -0.90
CA ARG A 196 -7.05 1.79 0.11
C ARG A 196 -7.86 1.65 1.39
N LEU A 197 -7.29 1.00 2.40
CA LEU A 197 -7.97 0.84 3.68
C LEU A 197 -7.77 2.09 4.54
N THR A 198 -8.88 2.67 4.99
CA THR A 198 -8.91 3.77 5.96
C THR A 198 -9.65 3.32 7.21
N ASN A 199 -9.20 3.75 8.39
CA ASN A 199 -9.77 3.32 9.66
C ASN A 199 -10.31 4.52 10.44
N LYS A 200 -11.58 4.44 10.85
CA LYS A 200 -12.25 5.41 11.73
C LYS A 200 -11.91 6.85 11.31
N LYS A 201 -11.11 7.56 12.12
CA LYS A 201 -10.70 8.93 11.91
C LYS A 201 -9.19 9.08 11.75
N ASP A 202 -8.53 8.10 11.15
CA ASP A 202 -7.10 8.15 10.86
C ASP A 202 -6.72 9.45 10.12
N ILE A 203 -5.72 10.16 10.63
CA ILE A 203 -5.20 11.40 10.06
C ILE A 203 -4.36 11.23 8.81
N ALA A 204 -3.63 10.11 8.64
CA ALA A 204 -2.70 9.96 7.54
C ALA A 204 -3.37 10.00 6.15
N PRO A 205 -4.53 9.35 5.91
CA PRO A 205 -5.26 9.48 4.65
C PRO A 205 -5.66 10.92 4.30
N HIS A 206 -5.68 11.84 5.26
CA HIS A 206 -6.01 13.23 5.01
C HIS A 206 -4.80 14.11 4.70
N LEU A 207 -3.62 13.51 4.56
CA LEU A 207 -2.35 14.20 4.30
C LEU A 207 -1.69 13.70 2.99
N PRO A 208 -0.97 14.57 2.25
CA PRO A 208 -1.03 16.03 2.35
C PRO A 208 -2.46 16.55 2.08
N PRO A 209 -2.87 17.70 2.64
CA PRO A 209 -4.23 18.21 2.48
C PRO A 209 -4.62 18.48 1.01
N VAL A 210 -5.89 18.25 0.66
CA VAL A 210 -6.43 18.47 -0.70
C VAL A 210 -6.23 19.88 -1.25
N ARG A 211 -6.09 20.89 -0.38
CA ARG A 211 -5.82 22.29 -0.79
C ARG A 211 -4.48 22.47 -1.51
N TYR A 212 -3.59 21.49 -1.40
CA TYR A 212 -2.32 21.43 -2.12
C TYR A 212 -2.42 20.58 -3.39
N GLU A 213 -3.64 20.31 -3.87
CA GLU A 213 -3.94 19.60 -5.10
C GLU A 213 -3.34 18.18 -5.11
N PHE A 214 -3.35 17.53 -3.95
CA PHE A 214 -3.08 16.10 -3.84
C PHE A 214 -4.39 15.34 -3.91
N GLU A 215 -4.36 14.19 -4.57
CA GLU A 215 -5.50 13.33 -4.82
C GLU A 215 -5.15 11.88 -4.45
N HIS A 216 -6.12 11.16 -3.89
CA HIS A 216 -5.95 9.73 -3.69
C HIS A 216 -6.21 8.99 -4.99
N VAL A 217 -5.31 8.07 -5.30
CA VAL A 217 -5.65 6.95 -6.19
C VAL A 217 -6.46 5.90 -5.42
N ASN A 218 -7.00 4.96 -6.18
CA ASN A 218 -7.62 3.73 -5.70
C ASN A 218 -9.04 3.88 -5.14
N THR A 219 -9.65 2.73 -4.88
CA THR A 219 -10.95 2.58 -4.21
C THR A 219 -10.75 2.51 -2.71
N GLU A 220 -11.37 3.43 -1.98
CA GLU A 220 -11.38 3.45 -0.53
C GLU A 220 -12.31 2.39 0.05
N ILE A 221 -11.77 1.70 1.05
CA ILE A 221 -12.50 0.78 1.91
C ILE A 221 -12.41 1.35 3.32
N TRP A 222 -13.49 2.01 3.75
CA TRP A 222 -13.49 2.73 5.02
C TRP A 222 -14.09 1.88 6.13
N TYR A 223 -13.23 1.46 7.06
CA TYR A 223 -13.59 0.77 8.30
C TYR A 223 -14.09 1.76 9.34
N LYS A 224 -15.39 2.02 9.36
CA LYS A 224 -16.02 3.13 10.12
C LYS A 224 -15.82 3.02 11.64
N ASP A 225 -15.86 1.80 12.15
CA ASP A 225 -15.72 1.47 13.58
C ASP A 225 -14.53 0.53 13.85
N GLY A 226 -13.68 0.32 12.83
CA GLY A 226 -12.56 -0.61 12.86
C GLY A 226 -12.90 -2.07 12.54
N VAL A 227 -14.18 -2.40 12.31
CA VAL A 227 -14.64 -3.76 12.01
C VAL A 227 -15.51 -3.77 10.75
N ASN A 228 -16.53 -2.92 10.71
CA ASN A 228 -17.46 -2.79 9.60
C ASN A 228 -16.92 -1.80 8.57
N TYR A 229 -16.90 -2.23 7.30
CA TYR A 229 -16.41 -1.40 6.19
C TYR A 229 -17.53 -0.97 5.23
N VAL A 230 -17.28 0.13 4.52
CA VAL A 230 -18.00 0.50 3.31
C VAL A 230 -17.03 0.64 2.14
N ILE A 231 -17.49 0.30 0.94
CA ILE A 231 -16.77 0.57 -0.30
C ILE A 231 -17.21 1.95 -0.79
N CYS A 232 -16.26 2.87 -0.90
CA CYS A 232 -16.51 4.26 -1.25
C CYS A 232 -16.70 4.44 -2.76
N GLN A 233 -17.53 5.40 -3.15
CA GLN A 233 -17.78 5.72 -4.56
C GLN A 233 -16.87 6.86 -5.00
N ASP A 234 -15.59 6.54 -5.14
CA ASP A 234 -14.55 7.49 -5.53
C ASP A 234 -14.70 7.88 -7.02
N ILE A 235 -15.38 9.00 -7.29
CA ILE A 235 -15.46 9.59 -8.63
C ILE A 235 -14.47 10.74 -8.68
N LYS A 236 -13.29 10.50 -9.26
CA LYS A 236 -12.19 11.47 -9.37
C LYS A 236 -11.82 12.08 -8.01
N GLY A 237 -11.11 11.28 -7.21
CA GLY A 237 -10.66 11.64 -5.87
C GLY A 237 -11.37 10.86 -4.77
N GLU A 238 -11.73 11.55 -3.69
CA GLU A 238 -12.29 10.92 -2.48
C GLU A 238 -13.80 11.12 -2.36
N ASP A 239 -14.53 10.04 -2.07
CA ASP A 239 -15.94 10.11 -1.67
C ASP A 239 -16.12 10.93 -0.37
N GLN A 240 -16.77 12.09 -0.49
CA GLN A 240 -17.04 13.01 0.62
C GLN A 240 -17.97 12.44 1.70
N LYS A 241 -18.56 11.25 1.48
CA LYS A 241 -19.36 10.50 2.47
C LYS A 241 -18.57 9.41 3.21
N CYS A 242 -17.31 9.20 2.84
CA CYS A 242 -16.40 8.23 3.45
C CYS A 242 -15.43 8.88 4.45
N SER A 243 -14.18 8.42 4.58
CA SER A 243 -13.25 9.01 5.55
C SER A 243 -13.03 10.50 5.33
N ALA A 244 -13.15 11.00 4.09
CA ALA A 244 -13.11 12.44 3.82
C ALA A 244 -14.17 13.25 4.60
N SER A 245 -15.26 12.63 5.06
CA SER A 245 -16.29 13.25 5.88
C SER A 245 -15.91 13.39 7.36
N VAL A 246 -14.76 12.86 7.78
CA VAL A 246 -14.35 12.81 9.18
C VAL A 246 -14.04 14.22 9.70
N TYR A 247 -14.64 14.54 10.86
CA TYR A 247 -14.27 15.72 11.64
C TYR A 247 -13.28 15.35 12.76
N ASN A 248 -12.24 16.17 12.91
CA ASN A 248 -11.11 16.00 13.85
C ASN A 248 -10.40 14.63 13.69
N PRO A 249 -9.65 14.44 12.60
CA PRO A 249 -8.85 13.24 12.42
C PRO A 249 -7.75 13.15 13.50
N ASN A 250 -7.32 11.93 13.82
CA ASN A 250 -6.39 11.65 14.91
C ASN A 250 -5.37 10.57 14.55
N LEU A 251 -4.23 10.61 15.27
CA LEU A 251 -3.14 9.65 15.10
C LEU A 251 -3.46 8.28 15.71
N ASN A 252 -4.31 8.18 16.73
CA ASN A 252 -4.55 6.90 17.40
C ASN A 252 -5.20 5.86 16.47
N ASP A 253 -6.14 6.31 15.63
CA ASP A 253 -6.80 5.45 14.63
C ASP A 253 -5.86 5.01 13.51
N HIS A 254 -4.69 5.64 13.37
CA HIS A 254 -3.64 5.24 12.44
C HIS A 254 -2.83 4.03 12.93
N LEU A 255 -2.73 3.83 14.24
CA LEU A 255 -1.77 2.87 14.82
C LEU A 255 -2.24 1.42 14.80
N THR A 256 -3.50 1.17 14.45
CA THR A 256 -4.08 -0.17 14.46
C THR A 256 -5.12 -0.31 13.35
N TYR A 257 -5.00 -1.37 12.57
CA TYR A 257 -5.95 -1.72 11.51
C TYR A 257 -6.27 -3.20 11.57
N LEU A 258 -7.56 -3.55 11.59
CA LEU A 258 -8.05 -4.94 11.58
C LEU A 258 -7.49 -5.81 12.71
N GLY A 259 -7.21 -5.20 13.86
CA GLY A 259 -6.59 -5.87 15.02
C GLY A 259 -5.06 -5.98 14.96
N TRP A 260 -4.43 -5.56 13.85
CA TRP A 260 -2.98 -5.54 13.69
C TRP A 260 -2.38 -4.21 14.08
N SER A 261 -1.20 -4.26 14.70
CA SER A 261 -0.38 -3.09 15.03
C SER A 261 1.09 -3.48 15.09
N SER A 262 2.00 -2.52 15.33
CA SER A 262 3.40 -2.84 15.58
C SER A 262 3.62 -3.70 16.84
N ASN A 263 2.65 -3.75 17.76
CA ASN A 263 2.71 -4.66 18.91
C ASN A 263 2.52 -6.14 18.52
N SER A 264 1.98 -6.43 17.34
CA SER A 264 1.78 -7.79 16.84
C SER A 264 3.11 -8.52 16.54
N CYS A 265 4.23 -7.79 16.48
CA CYS A 265 5.57 -8.35 16.38
C CYS A 265 5.99 -9.18 17.60
N LYS A 266 5.34 -8.99 18.75
CA LYS A 266 5.68 -9.71 19.99
C LYS A 266 5.01 -11.07 19.98
N THR A 267 5.78 -12.13 20.25
CA THR A 267 5.20 -13.39 20.72
C THR A 267 4.51 -13.12 22.06
N GLU A 268 3.25 -13.52 22.21
CA GLU A 268 2.62 -13.52 23.53
C GLU A 268 3.56 -14.27 24.49
N LEU A 269 4.00 -13.59 25.55
CA LEU A 269 4.65 -14.26 26.66
C LEU A 269 3.59 -15.20 27.22
N THR A 270 3.74 -16.50 26.98
CA THR A 270 2.98 -17.52 27.71
C THR A 270 3.34 -17.34 29.19
N GLU A 271 2.43 -16.75 29.97
CA GLU A 271 2.45 -16.85 31.43
C GLU A 271 2.28 -18.30 31.88
#